data_AF-A0A1Q7QRT4-F1
#
_entry.id   AF-A0A1Q7QRT4-F1
#
_cell.length_a   1.000
_cell.length_b   1.000
_cell.length_c   1.000
_cell.angle_alpha   90.00
_cell.angle_beta   90.00
_cell.angle_gamma   90.00
#
_symmetry.space_group_name_H-M   'P 1'
#
loop_
_entity.id
_entity.type
_entity.pdbx_description
1 polymer ?
#
loop_
_entity_poly.entity_id
_entity_poly.type
_entity_poly.pdbx_seq_one_letter_code
_entity_poly.pdbx_strand_id
1 'polypeptide(L)'
;MPSGALLETAEAIAALAHQAGATLIVNDRADLARLSGADGVHVGQDDLAPAAVRRVVGDDAIVGLSTHTVEQVDSAIREPITYLAVGPVFGTATKDTGYSAIGLSLVREAARRASQAGLPLVAIGGITLDRAAEVIARGATSVAVIGDLVATGDPEARVREYLTHLANV
;
A
#
# COMPACT_ATOMS: atom_id res chain seq x y z
N MET A 1 -1.64 6.43 18.87
CA MET A 1 -0.37 6.22 19.60
C MET A 1 0.39 7.55 19.60
N PRO A 2 0.99 7.99 20.72
CA PRO A 2 1.87 9.17 20.73
C PRO A 2 3.07 9.00 19.79
N SER A 3 3.61 10.11 19.27
CA SER A 3 4.69 10.06 18.27
C SER A 3 5.94 9.32 18.75
N GLY A 4 6.35 9.48 20.01
CA GLY A 4 7.52 8.77 20.55
C GLY A 4 7.35 7.25 20.57
N ALA A 5 6.23 6.76 21.10
CA ALA A 5 5.92 5.33 21.12
C ALA A 5 5.76 4.75 19.70
N LEU A 6 5.24 5.55 18.75
CA LEU A 6 5.13 5.14 17.36
C LEU A 6 6.50 5.02 16.69
N LEU A 7 7.41 5.95 16.98
CA LEU A 7 8.79 5.89 16.50
C LEU A 7 9.50 4.63 17.01
N GLU A 8 9.47 4.38 18.32
CA GLU A 8 10.07 3.18 18.93
C GLU A 8 9.52 1.88 18.31
N THR A 9 8.20 1.84 18.08
CA THR A 9 7.56 0.69 17.42
C THR A 9 8.03 0.54 15.97
N ALA A 10 8.12 1.64 15.22
CA ALA A 10 8.57 1.62 13.83
C ALA A 10 10.04 1.19 13.70
N GLU A 11 10.92 1.64 14.60
CA GLU A 11 12.34 1.23 14.65
C GLU A 11 12.47 -0.28 14.92
N ALA A 12 11.71 -0.80 15.89
CA ALA A 12 11.72 -2.23 16.20
C ALA A 12 11.23 -3.08 15.01
N ILE A 13 10.16 -2.64 14.33
CA ILE A 13 9.65 -3.34 13.15
C ILE A 13 10.62 -3.23 11.97
N ALA A 14 11.26 -2.07 11.76
CA ALA A 14 12.23 -1.89 10.68
C ALA A 14 13.39 -2.90 10.81
N ALA A 15 13.94 -3.03 12.02
CA ALA A 15 15.00 -4.00 12.31
C ALA A 15 14.56 -5.44 12.00
N LEU A 16 13.34 -5.84 12.40
CA LEU A 16 12.81 -7.17 12.13
C LEU A 16 12.53 -7.40 10.63
N ALA A 17 11.97 -6.40 9.95
CA ALA A 17 11.69 -6.46 8.52
C ALA A 17 12.98 -6.64 7.72
N HIS A 18 14.03 -5.86 8.01
CA HIS A 18 15.33 -5.96 7.35
C HIS A 18 16.01 -7.30 7.61
N GLN A 19 15.93 -7.84 8.83
CA GLN A 19 16.43 -9.20 9.13
C GLN A 19 15.72 -10.28 8.31
N ALA A 20 14.44 -10.09 8.00
CA ALA A 20 13.65 -10.98 7.17
C ALA A 20 13.76 -10.70 5.66
N GLY A 21 14.54 -9.68 5.25
CA GLY A 21 14.63 -9.24 3.85
C GLY A 21 13.35 -8.58 3.32
N ALA A 22 12.51 -8.06 4.22
CA ALA A 22 11.27 -7.37 3.91
C ALA A 22 11.43 -5.84 3.97
N THR A 23 10.52 -5.15 3.28
CA THR A 23 10.44 -3.68 3.25
C THR A 23 9.42 -3.18 4.26
N LEU A 24 9.77 -2.15 5.03
CA LEU A 24 8.85 -1.42 5.89
C LEU A 24 8.47 -0.07 5.28
N ILE A 25 7.16 0.15 5.13
CA ILE A 25 6.57 1.44 4.73
C ILE A 25 5.74 1.98 5.88
N VAL A 26 6.03 3.21 6.32
CA VAL A 26 5.29 3.88 7.40
C VAL A 26 4.11 4.66 6.81
N ASN A 27 2.94 4.59 7.45
CA ASN A 27 1.75 5.28 6.98
C ASN A 27 1.71 6.74 7.47
N ASP A 28 1.42 7.68 6.56
CA ASP A 28 1.17 9.13 6.70
C ASP A 28 2.36 9.97 7.24
N ARG A 29 3.13 9.41 8.17
CA ARG A 29 4.15 10.11 8.97
C ARG A 29 5.52 10.07 8.32
N ALA A 30 5.73 10.93 7.31
CA ALA A 30 7.02 11.07 6.61
C ALA A 30 8.19 11.39 7.56
N ASP A 31 7.93 12.16 8.62
CA ASP A 31 8.90 12.44 9.68
C ASP A 31 9.35 11.18 10.41
N LEU A 32 8.39 10.33 10.81
CA LEU A 32 8.70 9.08 11.49
C LEU A 32 9.32 8.04 10.57
N ALA A 33 8.88 7.96 9.32
CA ALA A 33 9.51 7.10 8.31
C ALA A 33 11.02 7.40 8.18
N ARG A 34 11.37 8.69 8.11
CA ARG A 34 12.75 9.16 8.00
C ARG A 34 13.59 8.89 9.24
N LEU A 35 12.98 8.96 10.42
CA LEU A 35 13.66 8.78 11.70
C LEU A 35 13.84 7.29 12.05
N SER A 36 12.86 6.45 11.71
CA SER A 36 12.82 5.06 12.17
C SER A 36 13.71 4.09 11.38
N GLY A 37 14.33 4.56 10.29
CA GLY A 37 15.02 3.68 9.34
C GLY A 37 14.09 2.84 8.47
N ALA A 38 12.82 3.23 8.34
CA ALA A 38 11.92 2.60 7.38
C ALA A 38 12.36 2.90 5.93
N ASP A 39 11.99 2.02 5.00
CA ASP A 39 12.37 2.14 3.59
C ASP A 39 11.54 3.19 2.85
N GLY A 40 10.43 3.63 3.43
CA GLY A 40 9.54 4.59 2.79
C GLY A 40 8.31 4.97 3.60
N VAL A 41 7.44 5.72 2.91
CA VAL A 41 6.19 6.23 3.45
C VAL A 41 5.05 6.06 2.45
N HIS A 42 3.86 5.76 2.96
CA HIS A 42 2.62 5.78 2.19
C HIS A 42 1.74 6.95 2.67
N VAL A 43 1.16 7.72 1.76
CA VAL A 43 0.29 8.86 2.10
C VAL A 43 -1.06 8.77 1.40
N GLY A 44 -2.08 9.32 2.06
CA GLY A 44 -3.41 9.55 1.52
C GLY A 44 -3.55 10.91 0.82
N GLN A 45 -4.77 11.16 0.31
CA GLN A 45 -5.10 12.40 -0.40
C GLN A 45 -5.14 13.64 0.51
N ASP A 46 -5.39 13.45 1.80
CA ASP A 46 -5.49 14.53 2.80
C ASP A 46 -4.19 14.75 3.60
N ASP A 47 -3.15 13.97 3.30
CA ASP A 47 -1.85 14.05 3.96
C ASP A 47 -0.90 15.04 3.24
N LEU A 48 0.38 15.00 3.60
CA LEU A 48 1.39 15.75 2.86
C LEU A 48 1.45 15.30 1.40
N ALA A 49 1.37 16.26 0.49
CA ALA A 49 1.56 16.01 -0.95
C ALA A 49 2.92 15.33 -1.22
N PRO A 50 3.04 14.46 -2.23
CA PRO A 50 4.27 13.71 -2.50
C PRO A 50 5.53 14.58 -2.65
N ALA A 51 5.41 15.74 -3.29
CA ALA A 51 6.53 16.70 -3.38
C ALA A 51 6.99 17.21 -2.00
N ALA A 52 6.07 17.39 -1.05
CA ALA A 52 6.41 17.76 0.32
C ALA A 52 7.03 16.58 1.08
N VAL A 53 6.49 15.37 0.90
CA VAL A 53 7.04 14.13 1.45
C VAL A 53 8.50 13.95 1.03
N ARG A 54 8.82 14.11 -0.26
CA ARG A 54 10.19 14.00 -0.79
C ARG A 54 11.19 14.91 -0.10
N ARG A 55 10.80 16.13 0.28
CA ARG A 55 11.67 17.04 1.05
C ARG A 55 12.05 16.49 2.42
N VAL A 56 11.25 15.59 2.99
CA VAL A 56 11.51 14.97 4.31
C VAL A 56 12.29 13.67 4.16
N VAL A 57 11.84 12.78 3.28
CA VAL A 57 12.37 11.41 3.18
C VAL A 57 13.51 11.26 2.16
N GLY A 58 13.72 12.24 1.29
CA GLY A 58 14.71 12.20 0.21
C GLY A 58 14.23 11.48 -1.04
N ASP A 59 15.09 11.43 -2.05
CA ASP A 59 14.76 10.90 -3.38
C ASP A 59 14.82 9.37 -3.44
N ASP A 60 15.61 8.74 -2.57
CA ASP A 60 15.81 7.28 -2.56
C ASP A 60 14.69 6.50 -1.84
N ALA A 61 13.94 7.16 -0.95
CA ALA A 61 12.88 6.51 -0.19
C ALA A 61 11.72 6.06 -1.08
N ILE A 62 11.04 4.98 -0.70
CA ILE A 62 9.80 4.56 -1.36
C ILE A 62 8.67 5.51 -0.96
N VAL A 63 7.94 6.06 -1.93
CA VAL A 63 6.76 6.90 -1.65
C VAL A 63 5.53 6.33 -2.34
N GLY A 64 4.55 5.91 -1.55
CA GLY A 64 3.26 5.44 -2.05
C GLY A 64 2.16 6.50 -1.92
N LEU A 65 1.21 6.49 -2.85
CA LEU A 65 0.04 7.38 -2.79
C LEU A 65 -1.26 6.60 -3.00
N SER A 66 -2.21 6.73 -2.07
CA SER A 66 -3.56 6.18 -2.19
C SER A 66 -4.41 6.98 -3.18
N THR A 67 -5.21 6.28 -4.00
CA THR A 67 -6.18 6.84 -4.94
C THR A 67 -7.49 6.06 -4.95
N HIS A 68 -8.56 6.74 -5.32
CA HIS A 68 -9.94 6.27 -5.20
C HIS A 68 -10.80 6.56 -6.45
N THR A 69 -10.32 7.42 -7.36
CA THR A 69 -11.00 7.76 -8.62
C THR A 69 -10.02 7.81 -9.78
N VAL A 70 -10.53 7.82 -11.02
CA VAL A 70 -9.69 7.95 -12.23
C VAL A 70 -8.92 9.27 -12.24
N GLU A 71 -9.53 10.35 -11.78
CA GLU A 71 -8.94 11.68 -11.74
C GLU A 71 -7.77 11.73 -10.75
N GLN A 72 -7.91 11.07 -9.60
CA GLN A 72 -6.83 10.94 -8.63
C GLN A 72 -5.68 10.10 -9.18
N VAL A 73 -5.98 8.99 -9.86
CA VAL A 73 -4.96 8.18 -10.57
C VAL A 73 -4.20 9.04 -11.58
N ASP A 74 -4.91 9.82 -12.38
CA ASP A 74 -4.30 10.71 -13.37
C ASP A 74 -3.39 11.74 -12.74
N SER A 75 -3.79 12.33 -11.62
CA SER A 75 -2.93 13.24 -10.88
C SER A 75 -1.70 12.52 -10.32
N ALA A 76 -1.91 11.38 -9.67
CA ALA A 76 -0.88 10.64 -8.98
C ALA A 76 0.25 10.16 -9.90
N ILE A 77 -0.04 9.74 -11.14
CA ILE A 77 1.01 9.29 -12.07
C ILE A 77 1.98 10.41 -12.52
N ARG A 78 1.68 11.68 -12.19
CA ARG A 78 2.55 12.84 -12.45
C ARG A 78 3.31 13.30 -11.20
N GLU A 79 3.04 12.70 -10.05
CA GLU A 79 3.69 13.01 -8.77
C GLU A 79 5.00 12.22 -8.62
N PRO A 80 5.95 12.69 -7.78
CA PRO A 80 7.22 11.99 -7.51
C PRO A 80 7.05 10.78 -6.57
N ILE A 81 6.16 9.85 -6.94
CA ILE A 81 5.86 8.62 -6.19
C ILE A 81 6.60 7.41 -6.78
N THR A 82 6.79 6.39 -5.95
CA THR A 82 7.41 5.11 -6.32
C THR A 82 6.36 4.05 -6.64
N TYR A 83 5.16 4.13 -6.05
CA TYR A 83 4.04 3.27 -6.40
C TYR A 83 2.69 3.94 -6.20
N LEU A 84 1.71 3.48 -6.98
CA LEU A 84 0.32 3.90 -6.87
C LEU A 84 -0.46 2.86 -6.07
N ALA A 85 -1.32 3.29 -5.15
CA ALA A 85 -2.30 2.40 -4.53
C ALA A 85 -3.73 2.77 -4.93
N VAL A 86 -4.58 1.77 -5.16
CA VAL A 86 -5.99 1.97 -5.51
C VAL A 86 -6.91 1.16 -4.61
N GLY A 87 -7.94 1.80 -4.07
CA GLY A 87 -8.91 1.14 -3.19
C GLY A 87 -9.99 2.08 -2.66
N PRO A 88 -10.86 1.63 -1.74
CA PRO A 88 -11.03 0.22 -1.40
C PRO A 88 -11.66 -0.56 -2.57
N VAL A 89 -11.02 -1.65 -3.02
CA VAL A 89 -11.51 -2.44 -4.17
C VAL A 89 -12.88 -3.06 -3.89
N PHE A 90 -13.02 -3.66 -2.71
CA PHE A 90 -14.25 -4.23 -2.19
C PHE A 90 -14.65 -3.51 -0.89
N GLY A 91 -15.87 -3.76 -0.41
CA GLY A 91 -16.28 -3.28 0.91
C GLY A 91 -15.33 -3.79 2.00
N THR A 92 -14.96 -2.91 2.93
CA THR A 92 -14.06 -3.24 4.06
C THR A 92 -14.63 -2.71 5.37
N ALA A 93 -14.44 -3.47 6.45
CA ALA A 93 -14.78 -3.05 7.81
C ALA A 93 -13.55 -2.57 8.61
N THR A 94 -12.35 -2.60 8.02
CA THR A 94 -11.10 -2.34 8.75
C THR A 94 -10.82 -0.86 8.97
N LYS A 95 -11.27 0.00 8.04
CA LYS A 95 -11.10 1.45 8.11
C LYS A 95 -12.28 2.10 7.41
N ASP A 96 -12.87 3.14 8.02
CA ASP A 96 -13.73 4.04 7.29
C ASP A 96 -12.86 4.90 6.37
N THR A 97 -13.02 4.67 5.07
CA THR A 97 -12.23 5.39 4.05
C THR A 97 -12.99 6.61 3.53
N GLY A 98 -14.28 6.76 3.83
CA GLY A 98 -15.15 7.73 3.16
C GLY A 98 -15.49 7.37 1.70
N TYR A 99 -14.96 6.26 1.16
CA TYR A 99 -15.19 5.82 -0.22
C TYR A 99 -15.96 4.50 -0.28
N SER A 100 -16.87 4.40 -1.24
CA SER A 100 -17.50 3.14 -1.62
C SER A 100 -16.52 2.22 -2.33
N ALA A 101 -16.81 0.92 -2.35
CA ALA A 101 -16.05 -0.05 -3.13
C ALA A 101 -15.93 0.38 -4.61
N ILE A 102 -14.70 0.57 -5.09
CA ILE A 102 -14.43 1.06 -6.46
C ILE A 102 -14.60 -0.03 -7.52
N GLY A 103 -14.53 -1.29 -7.10
CA GLY A 103 -14.64 -2.46 -7.96
C GLY A 103 -13.44 -2.68 -8.90
N LEU A 104 -13.48 -3.81 -9.59
CA LEU A 104 -12.40 -4.29 -10.44
C LEU A 104 -12.20 -3.48 -11.73
N SER A 105 -13.23 -2.77 -12.18
CA SER A 105 -13.15 -1.89 -13.35
C SER A 105 -12.15 -0.76 -13.11
N LEU A 106 -12.15 -0.14 -11.93
CA LEU A 106 -11.19 0.92 -11.62
C LEU A 106 -9.78 0.35 -11.39
N VAL A 107 -9.65 -0.84 -10.81
CA VAL A 107 -8.33 -1.52 -10.70
C VAL A 107 -7.68 -1.67 -12.07
N ARG A 108 -8.43 -2.18 -13.06
CA ARG A 108 -7.92 -2.35 -14.43
C ARG A 108 -7.48 -1.04 -15.08
N GLU A 109 -8.27 0.02 -14.89
CA GLU A 109 -7.95 1.31 -15.47
C GLU A 109 -6.74 1.96 -14.78
N ALA A 110 -6.66 1.85 -13.45
CA ALA A 110 -5.50 2.30 -12.69
C ALA A 110 -4.23 1.55 -13.10
N ALA A 111 -4.32 0.23 -13.28
CA ALA A 111 -3.19 -0.60 -13.69
C ALA A 111 -2.67 -0.19 -15.07
N ARG A 112 -3.57 0.04 -16.03
CA ARG A 112 -3.22 0.51 -17.37
C ARG A 112 -2.46 1.84 -17.33
N ARG A 113 -2.95 2.81 -16.54
CA ARG A 113 -2.32 4.15 -16.44
C ARG A 113 -1.00 4.11 -15.68
N ALA A 114 -0.94 3.38 -14.57
CA ALA A 114 0.27 3.21 -13.78
C ALA A 114 1.38 2.54 -14.62
N SER A 115 1.04 1.48 -15.37
CA SER A 115 1.98 0.82 -16.28
C SER A 115 2.54 1.76 -17.36
N GLN A 116 1.70 2.63 -17.94
CA GLN A 116 2.14 3.65 -18.91
C GLN A 116 3.11 4.67 -18.29
N ALA A 117 2.99 4.94 -16.99
CA ALA A 117 3.89 5.81 -16.24
C ALA A 117 5.09 5.06 -15.64
N GLY A 118 5.21 3.75 -15.86
CA GLY A 118 6.28 2.92 -15.27
C GLY A 118 6.15 2.69 -13.77
N LEU A 119 4.94 2.84 -13.21
CA LEU A 119 4.67 2.67 -11.79
C LEU A 119 3.99 1.33 -11.50
N PRO A 120 4.40 0.61 -10.44
CA PRO A 120 3.65 -0.55 -9.95
C PRO A 120 2.34 -0.09 -9.28
N LEU A 121 1.31 -0.93 -9.41
CA LEU A 121 0.01 -0.71 -8.75
C LEU A 121 -0.18 -1.69 -7.59
N VAL A 122 -0.49 -1.14 -6.42
CA VAL A 122 -0.95 -1.90 -5.24
C VAL A 122 -2.47 -1.76 -5.13
N ALA A 123 -3.21 -2.86 -5.15
CA ALA A 123 -4.64 -2.84 -4.88
C ALA A 123 -4.93 -3.12 -3.40
N ILE A 124 -5.86 -2.38 -2.79
CA ILE A 124 -6.18 -2.51 -1.37
C ILE A 124 -7.69 -2.41 -1.09
N GLY A 125 -8.14 -3.01 0.01
CA GLY A 125 -9.48 -2.83 0.56
C GLY A 125 -10.40 -4.00 0.28
N GLY A 126 -10.74 -4.74 1.34
CA GLY A 126 -11.66 -5.89 1.29
C GLY A 126 -11.15 -7.07 0.46
N ILE A 127 -9.84 -7.13 0.20
CA ILE A 127 -9.18 -8.23 -0.49
C ILE A 127 -9.00 -9.39 0.50
N THR A 128 -9.43 -10.57 0.06
CA THR A 128 -9.26 -11.87 0.74
C THR A 128 -8.48 -12.81 -0.18
N LEU A 129 -8.03 -13.96 0.32
CA LEU A 129 -7.29 -14.94 -0.47
C LEU A 129 -8.03 -15.31 -1.77
N ASP A 130 -9.33 -15.61 -1.66
CA ASP A 130 -10.19 -16.03 -2.78
C ASP A 130 -10.36 -14.96 -3.87
N ARG A 131 -10.17 -13.67 -3.53
CA ARG A 131 -10.37 -12.54 -4.45
C ARG A 131 -9.06 -12.00 -5.00
N ALA A 132 -7.94 -12.31 -4.37
CA ALA A 132 -6.65 -11.71 -4.70
C ALA A 132 -6.20 -12.04 -6.13
N ALA A 133 -6.39 -13.28 -6.58
CA ALA A 133 -6.04 -13.70 -7.93
C ALA A 133 -6.78 -12.88 -9.00
N GLU A 134 -8.07 -12.59 -8.80
CA GLU A 134 -8.82 -11.77 -9.75
C GLU A 134 -8.29 -10.33 -9.80
N VAL A 135 -7.90 -9.77 -8.64
CA VAL A 135 -7.33 -8.42 -8.56
C VAL A 135 -6.00 -8.34 -9.32
N ILE A 136 -5.10 -9.32 -9.16
CA ILE A 136 -3.85 -9.44 -9.92
C ILE A 136 -4.15 -9.60 -11.42
N ALA A 137 -5.14 -10.44 -11.79
CA ALA A 137 -5.55 -10.63 -13.18
C ALA A 137 -6.13 -9.35 -13.84
N ARG A 138 -6.53 -8.34 -13.06
CA ARG A 138 -6.89 -7.01 -13.57
C ARG A 138 -5.70 -6.08 -13.78
N GLY A 139 -4.48 -6.53 -13.49
CA GLY A 139 -3.23 -5.80 -13.73
C GLY A 139 -2.62 -5.16 -12.50
N ALA A 140 -3.16 -5.39 -11.29
CA ALA A 140 -2.46 -4.99 -10.07
C ALA A 140 -1.14 -5.77 -9.96
N THR A 141 -0.06 -5.06 -9.63
CA THR A 141 1.26 -5.67 -9.41
C THR A 141 1.30 -6.42 -8.07
N SER A 142 0.53 -5.95 -7.09
CA SER A 142 0.40 -6.59 -5.79
C SER A 142 -0.94 -6.25 -5.13
N VAL A 143 -1.25 -6.98 -4.06
CA VAL A 143 -2.40 -6.72 -3.18
C VAL A 143 -1.94 -6.40 -1.76
N ALA A 144 -2.65 -5.51 -1.08
CA ALA A 144 -2.47 -5.23 0.33
C ALA A 144 -3.67 -5.71 1.15
N VAL A 145 -3.38 -6.39 2.27
CA VAL A 145 -4.36 -7.09 3.10
C VAL A 145 -4.13 -6.76 4.57
N ILE A 146 -5.22 -6.64 5.34
CA ILE A 146 -5.15 -6.39 6.80
C ILE A 146 -6.06 -7.38 7.53
N GLY A 147 -7.38 -7.29 7.31
CA GLY A 147 -8.34 -8.11 8.03
C GLY A 147 -8.20 -9.61 7.74
N ASP A 148 -8.06 -9.98 6.46
CA ASP A 148 -7.93 -11.39 6.05
C ASP A 148 -6.68 -12.05 6.65
N LEU A 149 -5.59 -11.29 6.79
CA LEU A 149 -4.32 -11.76 7.33
C LEU A 149 -4.45 -12.32 8.75
N VAL A 150 -5.31 -11.72 9.58
CA VAL A 150 -5.49 -12.13 10.99
C VAL A 150 -6.77 -12.93 11.22
N ALA A 151 -7.65 -13.05 10.22
CA ALA A 151 -8.97 -13.64 10.36
C ALA A 151 -8.95 -15.11 10.80
N THR A 152 -7.86 -15.84 10.50
CA THR A 152 -7.72 -17.26 10.85
C THR A 152 -7.00 -17.52 12.17
N GLY A 153 -6.56 -16.48 12.88
CA GLY A 153 -5.79 -16.62 14.12
C GLY A 153 -4.36 -17.13 13.93
N ASP A 154 -3.95 -17.41 12.68
CA ASP A 154 -2.59 -17.78 12.29
C ASP A 154 -2.16 -16.95 11.07
N PRO A 155 -1.57 -15.77 11.30
CA PRO A 155 -1.11 -14.90 10.22
C PRO A 155 0.01 -15.50 9.38
N GLU A 156 0.88 -16.33 9.96
CA GLU A 156 1.99 -16.93 9.22
C GLU A 156 1.48 -17.93 8.18
N ALA A 157 0.57 -18.82 8.58
CA ALA A 157 -0.08 -19.74 7.66
C ALA A 157 -0.82 -18.98 6.55
N ARG A 158 -1.53 -17.92 6.90
CA ARG A 158 -2.27 -17.07 5.95
C ARG A 158 -1.35 -16.41 4.92
N VAL A 159 -0.19 -15.85 5.32
CA VAL A 159 0.81 -15.33 4.37
C VAL A 159 1.29 -16.41 3.41
N ARG A 160 1.59 -17.61 3.93
CA ARG A 160 2.07 -18.73 3.11
C ARG A 160 1.04 -19.16 2.06
N GLU A 161 -0.24 -19.15 2.41
CA GLU A 161 -1.35 -19.39 1.49
C GLU A 161 -1.37 -18.33 0.38
N TYR A 162 -1.28 -17.04 0.72
CA TYR A 162 -1.21 -15.96 -0.27
C TYR A 162 -0.04 -16.11 -1.24
N LEU A 163 1.16 -16.37 -0.71
CA LEU A 163 2.36 -16.53 -1.55
C LEU A 163 2.23 -17.72 -2.49
N THR A 164 1.70 -18.85 -1.99
CA THR A 164 1.48 -20.05 -2.81
C THR A 164 0.39 -19.84 -3.86
N HIS A 165 -0.70 -19.18 -3.48
CA HIS A 165 -1.83 -18.93 -4.38
C HIS A 165 -1.44 -17.98 -5.50
N LEU A 166 -0.78 -16.86 -5.18
CA LEU A 166 -0.43 -15.82 -6.15
C LEU A 166 0.83 -16.12 -6.98
N ALA A 167 1.68 -17.07 -6.56
CA ALA A 167 2.81 -17.51 -7.39
C ALA A 167 2.37 -18.21 -8.70
N ASN A 168 1.11 -18.61 -8.80
CA ASN A 168 0.56 -19.38 -9.93
C ASN A 168 -0.40 -18.56 -10.81
N VAL A 169 -0.46 -17.23 -10.61
CA VAL A 169 -1.37 -16.30 -11.31
C VAL A 169 -0.55 -15.31 -12.12
#